data_AF-A0A7C1BX95-F1
#
_entry.id   AF-A0A7C1BX95-F1
#
_cell.length_a   1.000
_cell.length_b   1.000
_cell.length_c   1.000
_cell.angle_alpha   90.00
_cell.angle_beta   90.00
_cell.angle_gamma   90.00
#
_symmetry.space_group_name_H-M   'P 1'
#
loop_
_entity.id
_entity.type
_entity.pdbx_description
1 polymer ?
#
loop_
_entity_poly.entity_id
_entity_poly.type
_entity_poly.pdbx_seq_one_letter_code
_entity_poly.pdbx_strand_id
1 'polypeptide(L)' 'SFRIKEAEKEKIPYIIVIGEREKNNNTLNVRTRGRKVLGEMRKEEFLEISEVKEFLKDPIGV' A
#
# COMPACT_ATOMS: atom_id res chain seq x y z
N SER A 1 -3.82 -4.49 27.67
CA SER A 1 -4.12 -3.88 26.36
C SER A 1 -3.52 -4.73 25.25
N PHE A 2 -4.22 -5.77 24.80
CA PHE A 2 -3.72 -6.67 23.75
C PHE A 2 -3.91 -6.04 22.35
N ARG A 3 -5.00 -5.30 22.16
CA ARG A 3 -5.41 -4.69 20.88
C ARG A 3 -4.49 -3.58 20.37
N ILE A 4 -3.81 -2.84 21.26
CA ILE A 4 -2.92 -1.74 20.86
C ILE A 4 -1.59 -2.29 20.31
N LYS A 5 -1.09 -3.41 20.86
CA LYS A 5 0.14 -4.05 20.37
C LYS A 5 -0.03 -4.76 19.03
N GLU A 6 -1.23 -5.23 18.70
CA GLU A 6 -1.53 -5.79 17.37
C GLU A 6 -1.61 -4.70 16.31
N ALA A 7 -2.25 -3.56 16.61
CA ALA A 7 -2.27 -2.39 15.74
C ALA A 7 -0.87 -1.74 15.54
N GLU A 8 0.05 -1.83 16.51
CA GLU A 8 1.46 -1.45 16.29
C GLU A 8 2.22 -2.46 15.41
N LYS A 9 1.77 -3.72 15.40
CA LYS A 9 2.23 -4.79 14.50
C LYS A 9 1.64 -4.63 13.09
N GLU A 10 0.53 -3.91 12.93
CA GLU A 10 -0.07 -3.49 11.67
C GLU A 10 0.80 -2.43 11.00
N LYS A 11 1.92 -2.90 10.46
CA LYS A 11 2.79 -2.08 9.66
C LYS A 11 2.11 -1.77 8.33
N ILE A 12 1.37 -0.67 8.23
CA ILE A 12 0.92 -0.14 6.93
C ILE A 12 2.19 0.01 6.07
N PRO A 13 2.43 -0.87 5.08
CA PRO A 13 3.73 -0.95 4.43
C PRO A 13 3.85 0.09 3.31
N TYR A 14 2.71 0.49 2.75
CA TYR A 14 2.59 1.35 1.58
C TYR A 14 1.54 2.43 1.80
N ILE A 15 1.86 3.64 1.36
CA ILE A 15 0.97 4.79 1.25
C ILE A 15 0.79 5.04 -0.25
N ILE A 16 -0.46 5.07 -0.70
CA ILE A 16 -0.82 5.34 -2.07
C ILE A 16 -1.35 6.78 -2.16
N VAL A 17 -0.77 7.58 -3.03
CA VAL A 17 -1.25 8.94 -3.33
C VAL A 17 -1.83 8.92 -4.75
N ILE A 18 -3.11 9.28 -4.86
CA ILE A 18 -3.82 9.41 -6.14
C ILE A 18 -4.37 10.83 -6.21
N GLY A 19 -3.70 11.69 -6.96
CA GLY A 19 -4.23 13.00 -7.32
C GLY A 19 -5.05 12.95 -8.60
N GLU A 20 -5.48 14.12 -9.06
CA GLU A 20 -6.29 14.26 -10.28
C GLU A 20 -5.51 13.82 -11.53
N ARG A 21 -4.20 14.12 -11.57
CA ARG A 21 -3.29 13.66 -12.63
C ARG A 21 -3.16 12.14 -12.66
N GLU A 22 -2.94 11.51 -11.51
CA GLU A 22 -2.79 10.07 -11.37
C GLU A 22 -4.09 9.34 -11.73
N LYS A 23 -5.23 9.92 -11.35
CA LYS A 23 -6.56 9.41 -11.71
C LYS A 23 -6.79 9.40 -13.22
N ASN A 24 -6.43 10.49 -13.92
CA ASN A 24 -6.56 10.58 -15.37
C ASN A 24 -5.59 9.66 -16.12
N ASN A 25 -4.40 9.44 -15.56
CA ASN A 25 -3.36 8.61 -16.17
C ASN A 25 -3.41 7.12 -15.75
N ASN A 26 -4.35 6.73 -14.89
CA ASN A 26 -4.42 5.40 -14.28
C ASN A 26 -3.13 4.93 -13.59
N THR A 27 -2.39 5.89 -13.07
CA THR A 27 -1.18 5.66 -12.28
C THR A 27 -1.47 5.90 -10.80
N LEU A 28 -0.52 5.51 -9.96
CA LEU A 28 -0.56 5.79 -8.53
C LEU A 28 0.87 5.97 -8.01
N ASN A 29 1.02 6.85 -7.02
CA ASN A 29 2.33 7.12 -6.43
C ASN A 29 2.44 6.33 -5.12
N VAL A 30 3.41 5.41 -5.05
CA VAL A 30 3.58 4.51 -3.92
C VAL A 30 4.78 4.93 -3.07
N ARG A 31 4.55 5.05 -1.77
CA ARG A 31 5.58 5.39 -0.77
C ARG A 31 5.60 4.32 0.31
N THR A 32 6.78 3.87 0.73
CA THR A 32 6.88 2.89 1.82
C THR A 32 7.08 3.54 3.18
N ARG A 33 6.70 2.81 4.23
CA ARG A 33 6.97 3.18 5.62
C ARG A 33 8.47 3.02 5.94
N GLY A 34 9.25 4.02 5.58
CA GLY A 34 10.71 4.02 5.74
C GLY A 34 11.45 5.04 4.87
N ARG A 35 10.72 6.00 4.28
CA ARG A 35 11.23 7.01 3.33
C ARG A 35 11.72 6.45 1.98
N LYS A 36 11.43 5.20 1.64
CA LYS A 36 11.68 4.68 0.30
C LYS A 36 10.49 5.04 -0.59
N VAL A 37 10.71 5.94 -1.54
CA VAL A 37 9.74 6.26 -2.58
C VAL A 37 9.88 5.19 -3.66
N LEU A 38 8.80 4.46 -3.96
CA LEU A 38 8.78 3.51 -5.08
C LEU A 38 8.47 4.21 -6.40
N GLY A 39 7.85 5.39 -6.33
CA GLY A 39 7.59 6.25 -7.49
C GLY A 39 6.16 6.11 -7.99
N GLU A 40 5.93 6.67 -9.18
CA GLU A 40 4.70 6.52 -9.93
C GLU A 40 4.73 5.19 -10.69
N MET A 41 3.72 4.36 -10.50
CA MET A 41 3.54 3.09 -11.21
C MET A 41 2.08 2.92 -11.61
N ARG A 42 1.81 2.00 -12.54
CA ARG A 42 0.43 1.69 -12.91
C ARG A 42 -0.27 0.92 -11.79
N LYS A 43 -1.60 1.00 -11.77
CA LYS A 43 -2.43 0.25 -10.82
C LYS A 43 -2.17 -1.26 -10.91
N GLU A 44 -2.04 -1.76 -12.14
CA GLU A 44 -1.82 -3.18 -12.41
C GLU A 44 -0.46 -3.63 -11.89
N GLU A 45 0.58 -2.81 -12.11
CA GLU A 45 1.95 -3.08 -11.63
C GLU A 45 2.02 -3.11 -10.10
N PHE A 46 1.28 -2.24 -9.43
CA PHE A 46 1.19 -2.24 -7.97
C PHE A 46 0.53 -3.50 -7.42
N LEU A 47 -0.53 -3.98 -8.07
CA LEU A 47 -1.21 -5.21 -7.68
C LEU A 47 -0.35 -6.45 -7.92
N GLU A 48 0.65 -6.38 -8.81
CA GLU A 48 1.60 -7.48 -9.06
C GLU A 48 2.68 -7.63 -7.99
N ILE A 49 2.86 -6.63 -7.12
CA ILE A 49 3.82 -6.71 -6.00
C ILE A 49 3.40 -7.86 -5.08
N SER A 50 4.30 -8.82 -4.89
CA SER A 50 4.00 -10.06 -4.16
C SER A 50 3.60 -9.80 -2.71
N GLU A 51 4.24 -8.82 -2.07
CA GLU A 51 3.91 -8.36 -0.72
C GLU A 51 2.53 -7.71 -0.64
N VAL A 52 2.11 -6.99 -1.70
CA VAL A 52 0.76 -6.41 -1.80
C VAL A 52 -0.26 -7.52 -2.00
N LYS A 53 0.01 -8.48 -2.89
CA LYS A 53 -0.85 -9.66 -3.09
C LYS A 53 -1.03 -10.47 -1.81
N GLU A 54 0.05 -10.67 -1.06
CA GLU A 54 0.03 -11.41 0.20
C GLU A 54 -0.78 -10.65 1.27
N PHE A 55 -0.60 -9.33 1.37
CA PHE A 55 -1.40 -8.47 2.25
C PHE A 55 -2.90 -8.44 1.87
N LEU A 56 -3.21 -8.45 0.57
CA LEU A 56 -4.59 -8.47 0.06
C LEU A 56 -5.28 -9.85 0.20
N LYS A 57 -4.51 -10.94 0.34
CA LYS A 57 -5.05 -12.30 0.54
C LYS A 57 -5.50 -12.55 1.97
N ASP A 58 -4.92 -11.84 2.93
CA ASP A 58 -5.36 -11.81 4.32
C ASP A 58 -5.63 -10.36 4.75
N PRO A 59 -6.64 -9.71 4.14
CA PRO A 59 -6.97 -8.34 4.46
C PRO A 59 -7.69 -8.36 5.81
N ILE A 60 -6.91 -8.36 6.90
CA ILE A 60 -7.33 -8.15 8.30
C ILE A 60 -8.75 -8.67 8.56
N GLY A 61 -8.88 -9.90 9.08
CA GLY A 61 -10.16 -10.51 9.47
C GLY A 61 -11.24 -9.48 9.84
N VAL A 62 -12.16 -9.27 8.89
CA VAL A 62 -13.47 -8.65 9.06
C VAL A 62 -14.51 -9.76 9.09
#